data_AF-A0A7S3XC41-F1
#
_entry.id   AF-A0A7S3XC41-F1
#
_cell.length_a   1.000
_cell.length_b   1.000
_cell.length_c   1.000
_cell.angle_alpha   90.00
_cell.angle_beta   90.00
_cell.angle_gamma   90.00
#
_symmetry.space_group_name_H-M   'P 1'
#
loop_
_entity.id
_entity.type
_entity.pdbx_description
1 polymer ?
#
loop_
_entity_poly.entity_id
_entity_poly.type
_entity_poly.pdbx_seq_one_letter_code
_entity_poly.pdbx_strand_id
1 'polypeptide(L)'
;RGFVQFIYEPIKQVIEAAMADKREKLFAMLDKLKVTEKLKPEDKELTGKPLMKRVMQTWLPAHEALLEMMVYHLPSPKTAQKYRAENLYEGPADDKYAEAIR
;
A
#
# COMPACT_ATOMS: atom_id res chain seq x y z
N ARG A 1 13.23 12.09 14.60
CA ARG A 1 13.09 12.14 13.12
C ARG A 1 11.60 12.20 12.81
N GLY A 2 11.15 13.09 11.90
CA GLY A 2 9.72 13.28 11.64
C GLY A 2 8.96 11.99 11.31
N PHE A 3 9.56 11.11 10.50
CA PHE A 3 9.00 9.78 10.21
C PHE A 3 8.74 8.93 11.47
N VAL A 4 9.65 8.96 12.45
CA VAL A 4 9.49 8.14 13.66
C VAL A 4 8.29 8.61 14.47
N GLN A 5 8.19 9.92 14.71
CA GLN A 5 7.15 10.53 15.52
C GLN A 5 5.78 10.47 14.83
N PHE A 6 5.71 10.76 13.53
CA PHE A 6 4.44 10.96 12.84
C PHE A 6 3.93 9.74 12.07
N ILE A 7 4.80 8.78 11.72
CA ILE A 7 4.42 7.61 10.93
C ILE A 7 4.59 6.33 11.76
N TYR A 8 5.80 6.07 12.26
CA TYR A 8 6.11 4.80 12.91
C TYR A 8 5.45 4.65 14.28
N GLU A 9 5.53 5.66 15.14
CA GLU A 9 4.99 5.60 16.50
C GLU A 9 3.47 5.32 16.54
N PRO A 10 2.62 6.00 15.75
CA PRO A 10 1.19 5.67 15.69
C PRO A 10 0.92 4.22 15.27
N ILE A 11 1.63 3.72 14.25
CA ILE A 11 1.49 2.34 13.76
C ILE A 11 1.86 1.35 14.85
N LYS A 12 3.00 1.57 15.51
CA LYS A 12 3.47 0.73 16.61
C LYS A 12 2.45 0.67 17.74
N GLN A 13 1.92 1.82 18.18
CA GLN A 13 0.95 1.90 19.28
C GLN A 13 -0.36 1.16 18.96
N VAL A 14 -0.86 1.26 17.73
CA VAL A 14 -2.07 0.54 17.30
C VAL A 14 -1.84 -0.97 17.32
N ILE A 15 -0.71 -1.44 16.76
CA ILE A 15 -0.37 -2.86 16.74
C ILE A 15 -0.22 -3.41 18.16
N GLU A 16 0.51 -2.71 19.03
CA GLU A 16 0.70 -3.12 20.43
C GLU A 16 -0.62 -3.16 21.20
N ALA A 17 -1.49 -2.17 21.02
CA ALA A 17 -2.80 -2.13 21.70
C ALA A 17 -3.71 -3.27 21.24
N ALA A 18 -3.73 -3.59 19.94
CA ALA A 18 -4.50 -4.71 19.41
C ALA A 18 -3.95 -6.08 19.86
N MET A 19 -2.63 -6.26 19.88
CA MET A 19 -2.00 -7.52 20.29
C MET A 19 -2.06 -7.77 21.80
N ALA A 20 -2.05 -6.71 22.62
CA ALA A 20 -2.18 -6.79 24.07
C ALA A 20 -3.64 -6.73 24.57
N ASP A 21 -4.61 -6.81 23.66
CA ASP A 21 -6.06 -6.73 23.92
C ASP A 21 -6.50 -5.52 24.76
N LYS A 22 -5.79 -4.39 24.61
CA LYS A 22 -6.10 -3.10 25.27
C LYS A 22 -7.19 -2.36 24.49
N ARG A 23 -8.41 -2.91 24.50
CA ARG A 23 -9.52 -2.48 23.64
C ARG A 23 -9.91 -1.02 23.80
N GLU A 24 -10.10 -0.54 25.03
CA GLU A 24 -10.45 0.88 25.29
C GLU A 24 -9.41 1.84 24.68
N LYS A 25 -8.13 1.55 24.90
CA LYS A 25 -7.03 2.35 24.34
C LYS A 25 -7.01 2.26 22.81
N LEU A 26 -7.18 1.06 22.26
CA LEU A 26 -7.21 0.84 20.81
C LEU A 26 -8.32 1.66 20.15
N PHE A 27 -9.57 1.48 20.59
CA PHE A 27 -10.71 2.16 19.97
C PHE A 27 -10.64 3.69 20.14
N ALA A 28 -10.15 4.20 21.27
CA ALA A 28 -9.91 5.64 21.43
C ALA A 28 -8.85 6.19 20.45
N MET A 29 -7.86 5.40 20.05
CA MET A 29 -6.91 5.77 18.99
C MET A 29 -7.56 5.68 17.60
N LEU A 30 -8.33 4.63 17.34
CA LEU A 30 -9.02 4.43 16.06
C LEU A 30 -10.06 5.52 15.77
N ASP A 31 -10.72 6.04 16.80
CA ASP A 31 -11.66 7.17 16.68
C ASP A 31 -10.92 8.43 16.23
N LYS A 32 -9.78 8.75 16.85
CA LYS A 32 -8.93 9.89 16.46
C LYS A 32 -8.38 9.74 15.03
N LEU A 33 -8.09 8.51 14.62
CA LEU A 33 -7.61 8.17 13.27
C LEU A 33 -8.76 8.04 12.25
N LYS A 34 -10.02 8.20 12.67
CA LYS A 34 -11.23 8.03 11.83
C LYS A 34 -11.31 6.66 11.15
N VAL A 35 -10.84 5.62 11.85
CA VAL A 35 -10.84 4.23 11.38
C VAL A 35 -12.05 3.46 11.92
N THR A 36 -12.53 3.80 13.12
CA THR A 36 -13.63 3.07 13.79
C THR A 36 -14.93 3.04 12.99
N GLU A 37 -15.23 4.11 12.25
CA GLU A 37 -16.41 4.22 11.38
C GLU A 37 -16.30 3.35 10.12
N LYS A 38 -15.08 3.02 9.72
CA LYS A 38 -14.79 2.17 8.55
C LYS A 38 -14.76 0.67 8.88
N LEU A 39 -14.79 0.32 10.17
CA LEU A 39 -14.82 -1.07 10.62
C LEU A 39 -16.26 -1.59 10.72
N LYS A 40 -16.48 -2.79 10.19
CA LYS A 40 -17.77 -3.50 10.34
C LYS A 40 -18.01 -3.88 11.81
N PRO A 41 -19.27 -4.04 12.25
CA PRO A 41 -19.57 -4.49 13.61
C PRO A 41 -18.87 -5.80 13.98
N GLU A 42 -18.90 -6.79 13.09
CA GLU A 42 -18.23 -8.09 13.24
C GLU A 42 -16.71 -7.96 13.44
N ASP A 43 -16.09 -6.98 12.75
CA ASP A 43 -14.66 -6.73 12.81
C ASP A 43 -14.25 -6.16 14.16
N LYS A 44 -15.16 -5.44 14.82
CA LYS A 44 -14.93 -4.91 16.16
C LYS A 44 -14.89 -6.04 17.18
N GLU A 45 -15.58 -7.15 16.97
CA GLU A 45 -15.60 -8.29 17.91
C GLU A 45 -14.33 -9.14 17.86
N LEU A 46 -13.52 -9.00 16.81
CA LEU A 46 -12.23 -9.68 16.70
C LEU A 46 -11.30 -9.31 17.88
N THR A 47 -10.34 -10.19 18.16
CA THR A 47 -9.31 -9.99 19.19
C THR A 47 -7.93 -10.29 18.63
N GLY A 48 -6.88 -9.82 19.33
CA GLY A 48 -5.49 -10.14 19.03
C GLY A 48 -5.10 -9.91 17.56
N LYS A 49 -4.45 -10.92 16.95
CA LYS A 49 -3.92 -10.85 15.58
C LYS A 49 -5.02 -10.63 14.50
N PRO A 50 -6.17 -11.32 14.54
CA PRO A 50 -7.30 -11.01 13.64
C PRO A 50 -7.74 -9.53 13.69
N LEU A 51 -7.91 -8.96 14.89
CA LEU A 51 -8.29 -7.56 15.06
C LEU A 51 -7.23 -6.63 14.49
N MET A 52 -5.96 -6.85 14.86
CA MET A 52 -4.82 -6.08 14.36
C MET A 52 -4.78 -6.07 12.83
N LYS A 53 -4.91 -7.24 12.20
CA LYS A 53 -4.89 -7.36 10.73
C LYS A 53 -6.02 -6.54 10.11
N ARG A 54 -7.24 -6.65 10.65
CA ARG A 54 -8.40 -5.94 10.11
C ARG A 54 -8.27 -4.42 10.25
N VAL A 55 -7.86 -3.96 11.42
CA VAL A 55 -7.57 -2.55 11.71
C VAL A 55 -6.54 -1.99 10.73
N MET A 56 -5.41 -2.69 10.53
CA MET A 56 -4.34 -2.23 9.64
C MET A 56 -4.79 -2.21 8.17
N GLN A 57 -5.55 -3.20 7.72
CA GLN A 57 -6.08 -3.24 6.34
C GLN A 57 -7.05 -2.09 6.06
N THR A 58 -7.86 -1.70 7.03
CA THR A 58 -8.79 -0.58 6.92
C THR A 58 -8.09 0.78 7.04
N TRP A 59 -7.08 0.88 7.90
CA TRP A 59 -6.38 2.14 8.14
C TRP A 59 -5.37 2.47 7.05
N LEU A 60 -4.57 1.48 6.63
CA LEU A 60 -3.49 1.62 5.65
C LEU A 60 -3.63 0.55 4.55
N PRO A 61 -4.54 0.74 3.58
CA PRO A 61 -4.74 -0.22 2.52
C PRO A 61 -3.51 -0.30 1.61
N ALA A 62 -2.75 -1.40 1.69
CA ALA A 62 -1.49 -1.56 0.95
C ALA A 62 -1.67 -1.46 -0.58
N HIS A 63 -2.83 -1.89 -1.10
CA HIS A 63 -3.11 -1.88 -2.53
C HIS A 63 -3.15 -0.46 -3.10
N GLU A 64 -3.72 0.52 -2.38
CA GLU A 64 -3.79 1.91 -2.84
C GLU A 64 -2.38 2.50 -2.97
N ALA A 65 -1.55 2.35 -1.93
CA ALA A 65 -0.18 2.84 -1.93
C ALA A 65 0.70 2.18 -3.01
N LEU A 66 0.55 0.86 -3.21
CA LEU A 66 1.28 0.14 -4.25
C LEU A 66 0.86 0.57 -5.65
N LEU A 67 -0.45 0.72 -5.90
CA LEU A 67 -0.97 1.18 -7.19
C LEU A 67 -0.52 2.61 -7.48
N GLU A 68 -0.57 3.50 -6.49
CA GLU A 68 -0.09 4.87 -6.63
C GLU A 68 1.40 4.90 -6.99
N MET A 69 2.24 4.14 -6.26
CA MET A 69 3.66 4.02 -6.56
C MET A 69 3.90 3.50 -7.99
N MET A 70 3.15 2.48 -8.42
CA MET A 70 3.25 1.96 -9.79
C MET A 70 2.91 3.03 -10.82
N VAL A 71 1.81 3.77 -10.65
CA VAL A 71 1.38 4.82 -11.57
C VAL A 71 2.40 5.95 -11.65
N TYR A 72 2.98 6.37 -10.53
CA TYR A 72 3.93 7.48 -10.50
C TYR A 72 5.32 7.12 -11.01
N HIS A 73 5.79 5.89 -10.76
CA HIS A 73 7.19 5.54 -10.99
C HIS A 73 7.41 4.56 -12.13
N LEU A 74 6.41 3.78 -12.53
CA LEU A 74 6.55 2.89 -13.68
C LEU A 74 6.18 3.64 -14.96
N PRO A 75 7.07 3.65 -15.97
CA PRO A 75 6.73 4.22 -17.26
C PRO A 75 5.61 3.41 -17.92
N SER A 76 4.73 4.09 -18.64
CA SER A 76 3.73 3.43 -19.49
C SER A 76 4.40 2.51 -20.51
N PRO A 77 3.72 1.46 -21.03
CA PRO A 77 4.25 0.63 -22.10
C PRO A 77 4.70 1.45 -23.32
N LYS A 78 3.93 2.48 -23.68
CA LYS A 78 4.28 3.41 -24.77
C LYS A 78 5.58 4.19 -24.52
N THR A 79 5.85 4.58 -23.27
CA THR A 79 7.11 5.22 -22.89
C THR A 79 8.25 4.19 -22.85
N ALA A 80 7.95 2.99 -22.35
CA ALA A 80 8.94 1.96 -22.09
C ALA A 80 9.42 1.23 -23.33
N GLN A 81 8.53 1.01 -24.31
CA GLN A 81 8.83 0.25 -25.52
C GLN A 81 10.03 0.83 -26.28
N LYS A 82 10.19 2.15 -26.32
CA LYS A 82 11.29 2.81 -27.04
C LYS A 82 12.68 2.37 -26.57
N TYR A 83 12.91 2.34 -25.26
CA TYR A 83 14.20 1.92 -24.70
C TYR A 83 14.29 0.41 -24.49
N ARG A 84 13.16 -0.31 -24.53
CA ARG A 84 13.13 -1.77 -24.39
C ARG A 84 13.27 -2.49 -25.73
N ALA A 85 12.90 -1.86 -26.83
CA ALA A 85 12.97 -2.44 -28.18
C ALA A 85 14.36 -2.99 -28.48
N GLU A 86 15.42 -2.25 -28.13
CA GLU A 86 16.81 -2.65 -28.36
C GLU A 86 17.21 -3.92 -27.62
N ASN A 87 16.58 -4.21 -26.48
CA ASN A 87 16.88 -5.40 -25.67
C ASN A 87 15.94 -6.58 -25.97
N LEU A 88 14.75 -6.31 -26.51
CA LEU A 88 13.69 -7.31 -26.70
C LEU A 88 13.53 -7.75 -28.16
N TYR A 89 13.97 -6.94 -29.13
CA TYR A 89 13.86 -7.24 -30.55
C TYR A 89 15.15 -7.85 -31.08
N GLU A 90 15.04 -9.02 -31.71
CA GLU A 90 16.20 -9.77 -32.22
C GLU A 90 16.51 -9.49 -33.71
N GLY A 91 15.62 -8.78 -34.41
CA GLY A 91 15.79 -8.43 -35.82
C GLY A 91 16.65 -7.17 -36.04
N PRO A 92 16.90 -6.80 -37.31
CA PRO A 92 17.63 -5.58 -37.64
C PRO A 92 16.95 -4.33 -37.08
N ALA A 93 17.75 -3.43 -36.48
CA ALA A 93 17.23 -2.24 -35.81
C ALA A 93 16.64 -1.18 -36.77
N ASP A 94 16.87 -1.35 -38.08
CA ASP A 94 16.46 -0.50 -39.20
C ASP A 94 15.31 -1.11 -40.01
N ASP A 95 14.76 -2.25 -39.57
CA ASP A 95 13.59 -2.82 -40.25
C ASP A 95 12.27 -2.16 -39.82
N LYS A 96 11.24 -2.36 -40.64
CA LYS A 96 9.91 -1.79 -40.43
C LYS A 96 9.23 -2.23 -39.13
N TYR A 97 9.67 -3.34 -38.52
CA TYR A 97 9.09 -3.86 -37.29
C TYR A 97 9.75 -3.21 -36.07
N ALA A 98 11.07 -3.05 -36.07
CA ALA A 98 11.81 -2.29 -35.07
C ALA A 98 11.37 -0.82 -35.04
N GLU A 99 11.16 -0.20 -36.20
CA GLU A 99 10.61 1.16 -36.30
C GLU A 99 9.19 1.27 -35.73
N ALA A 100 8.34 0.27 -35.96
CA ALA A 100 6.96 0.27 -35.46
C ALA A 100 6.84 0.05 -33.94
N ILE A 101 7.85 -0.54 -33.30
CA ILE A 101 7.90 -0.75 -31.84
C ILE A 101 8.38 0.52 -31.11
N ARG A 102 9.22 1.34 -31.74
CA ARG A 102 9.89 2.49 -31.12
C ARG A 102 8.99 3.70 -30.86
#